data_AF-A0A973FQS3-F1
#
_entry.id   AF-A0A973FQS3-F1
#
_cell.length_a   1.000
_cell.length_b   1.000
_cell.length_c   1.000
_cell.angle_alpha   90.00
_cell.angle_beta   90.00
_cell.angle_gamma   90.00
#
_symmetry.space_group_name_H-M   'P 1'
#
loop_
_entity.id
_entity.type
_entity.pdbx_description
1 polymer ?
#
loop_
_entity_poly.entity_id
_entity_poly.type
_entity_poly.pdbx_seq_one_letter_code
_entity_poly.pdbx_strand_id
1 'polypeptide(L)'
;MAVIFQIHRILGEMVLPLLIVAVAIYMTAIHKPGAPRGPIERIFPVLVDLQVGLGIIYWISLLMIPALTSRYLGFPFILHPILGLIAAGLAHMALGAKNPLGALGRWAPMASLAVLLILVLGNIVIVSSMA
;
A
#
# COMPACT_ATOMS: atom_id res chain seq x y z
N MET A 1 -17.72 14.59 5.31
CA MET A 1 -16.46 14.44 6.06
C MET A 1 -16.49 13.27 7.04
N ALA A 2 -17.38 13.24 8.05
CA ALA A 2 -17.43 12.14 9.04
C ALA A 2 -17.47 10.72 8.44
N VAL A 3 -18.25 10.53 7.37
CA VAL A 3 -18.33 9.25 6.64
C VAL A 3 -16.98 8.83 6.04
N ILE A 4 -16.20 9.77 5.48
CA ILE A 4 -14.88 9.48 4.89
C ILE A 4 -13.91 9.01 5.99
N PHE A 5 -13.87 9.73 7.12
CA PHE A 5 -13.07 9.32 8.28
C PHE A 5 -13.45 7.92 8.77
N GLN A 6 -14.75 7.62 8.86
CA GLN A 6 -15.22 6.31 9.32
C GLN A 6 -14.87 5.19 8.34
N ILE A 7 -15.05 5.41 7.03
CA ILE A 7 -14.68 4.44 6.00
C ILE A 7 -13.16 4.21 6.01
N HIS A 8 -12.36 5.27 6.07
CA HIS A 8 -10.90 5.15 6.12
C HIS A 8 -10.44 4.40 7.37
N ARG A 9 -11.01 4.72 8.54
CA ARG A 9 -10.68 4.04 9.80
C ARG A 9 -11.00 2.55 9.76
N ILE A 10 -12.18 2.17 9.28
CA ILE A 10 -12.58 0.76 9.26
C ILE A 10 -11.85 0.01 8.15
N LEU A 11 -11.93 0.50 6.92
CA LEU A 11 -11.35 -0.21 5.78
C LEU A 11 -9.85 -0.03 5.68
N GLY A 12 -9.36 1.21 5.70
CA GLY A 12 -7.95 1.54 5.48
C GLY A 12 -7.03 1.19 6.65
N GLU A 13 -7.50 1.27 7.90
CA GLU A 13 -6.63 1.01 9.06
C GLU A 13 -6.81 -0.41 9.63
N MET A 14 -8.00 -1.02 9.51
CA MET A 14 -8.30 -2.32 10.13
C MET A 14 -8.42 -3.46 9.13
N VAL A 15 -9.27 -3.33 8.10
CA VAL A 15 -9.65 -4.47 7.24
C VAL A 15 -8.63 -4.72 6.12
N LEU A 16 -8.38 -3.72 5.27
CA LEU A 16 -7.54 -3.88 4.09
C LEU A 16 -6.08 -4.25 4.41
N PRO A 17 -5.41 -3.66 5.43
CA PRO A 17 -4.05 -4.08 5.78
C PRO A 17 -3.97 -5.57 6.13
N LEU A 18 -4.93 -6.09 6.91
CA LEU A 18 -4.98 -7.50 7.28
C LEU A 18 -5.21 -8.40 6.06
N LEU A 19 -6.11 -8.00 5.16
CA LEU A 19 -6.37 -8.75 3.92
C LEU A 19 -5.14 -8.76 3.00
N ILE A 20 -4.45 -7.64 2.84
CA ILE A 20 -3.23 -7.55 2.03
C ILE A 20 -2.15 -8.48 2.59
N VAL A 21 -1.94 -8.48 3.91
CA VAL A 21 -0.98 -9.37 4.58
C VAL A 21 -1.39 -10.84 4.39
N ALA A 22 -2.66 -11.19 4.64
CA ALA A 22 -3.15 -12.55 4.50
C ALA A 22 -2.97 -13.08 3.06
N VAL A 23 -3.30 -12.25 2.06
CA VAL A 23 -3.14 -12.60 0.65
C VAL A 23 -1.65 -12.72 0.28
N ALA A 24 -0.77 -11.84 0.77
CA ALA A 24 0.67 -11.94 0.53
C ALA A 24 1.28 -13.23 1.11
N ILE A 25 0.87 -13.62 2.32
CA ILE A 25 1.28 -14.88 2.97
C ILE A 25 0.78 -16.06 2.16
N TYR A 26 -0.51 -16.09 1.83
CA TYR A 26 -1.10 -17.15 1.02
C TYR A 26 -0.34 -17.32 -0.29
N MET A 27 -0.07 -16.21 -1.00
CA MET A 27 0.62 -16.22 -2.27
C MET A 27 2.06 -16.68 -2.14
N THR A 28 2.75 -16.36 -1.05
CA THR A 28 4.09 -16.87 -0.81
C THR A 28 4.12 -18.38 -0.58
N ALA A 29 3.05 -18.95 -0.02
CA ALA A 29 2.92 -20.39 0.16
C ALA A 29 2.57 -21.13 -1.14
N ILE A 30 1.70 -20.55 -1.98
CA ILE A 30 1.14 -21.24 -3.16
C ILE A 30 1.78 -20.86 -4.49
N HIS A 31 2.42 -19.69 -4.59
CA HIS A 31 2.93 -19.17 -5.85
C HIS A 31 4.13 -19.99 -6.34
N LYS A 32 4.04 -20.44 -7.59
CA LYS A 32 5.14 -21.10 -8.29
C LYS A 32 5.73 -20.12 -9.30
N PRO A 33 7.05 -19.85 -9.26
CA PRO A 33 7.69 -18.96 -10.22
C PRO A 33 7.41 -19.39 -11.66
N GLY A 34 6.99 -18.46 -12.51
CA GLY A 34 6.68 -18.73 -13.93
C GLY A 34 5.31 -19.37 -14.19
N ALA A 35 4.50 -19.65 -13.15
CA ALA A 35 3.14 -20.14 -13.35
C ALA A 35 2.21 -19.04 -13.92
N PRO A 36 1.18 -19.40 -14.71
CA PRO A 36 0.18 -18.46 -15.17
C PRO A 36 -0.52 -17.76 -14.01
N ARG A 37 -0.83 -16.47 -14.17
CA ARG A 37 -1.56 -15.69 -13.15
C ARG A 37 -3.00 -16.18 -13.03
N GLY A 38 -3.33 -16.80 -11.91
CA GLY A 38 -4.67 -17.16 -11.52
C GLY A 38 -5.49 -15.98 -10.97
N PRO A 39 -6.74 -16.24 -10.53
CA PRO A 39 -7.62 -15.21 -9.99
C PRO A 39 -7.08 -14.57 -8.71
N ILE A 40 -6.44 -15.36 -7.83
CA ILE A 40 -5.96 -14.87 -6.54
C ILE A 40 -4.77 -13.93 -6.72
N GLU A 41 -3.91 -14.20 -7.71
CA GLU A 41 -2.80 -13.30 -8.07
C GLU A 41 -3.26 -11.93 -8.55
N ARG A 42 -4.52 -11.81 -9.00
CA ARG A 42 -5.13 -10.52 -9.39
C ARG A 42 -5.74 -9.79 -8.20
N ILE A 43 -6.09 -10.49 -7.12
CA ILE A 43 -6.71 -9.89 -5.92
C ILE A 43 -5.69 -9.03 -5.18
N PHE A 44 -4.44 -9.50 -5.04
CA PHE A 44 -3.41 -8.77 -4.31
C PHE A 44 -3.21 -7.31 -4.77
N PRO A 45 -2.93 -7.04 -6.06
CA PRO A 45 -2.78 -5.65 -6.51
C PRO A 45 -4.08 -4.86 -6.36
N VAL A 46 -5.25 -5.47 -6.53
CA VAL A 46 -6.55 -4.79 -6.34
C VAL A 46 -6.74 -4.34 -4.89
N LEU A 47 -6.38 -5.18 -3.91
CA LEU A 47 -6.44 -4.79 -2.49
C LEU A 47 -5.51 -3.62 -2.18
N VAL A 48 -4.31 -3.61 -2.76
CA VAL A 48 -3.36 -2.50 -2.63
C VAL A 48 -3.91 -1.24 -3.32
N ASP A 49 -4.51 -1.35 -4.50
CA ASP A 49 -5.14 -0.22 -5.20
C ASP A 49 -6.28 0.39 -4.37
N LEU A 50 -7.11 -0.45 -3.73
CA LEU A 50 -8.16 0.01 -2.81
C LEU A 50 -7.56 0.73 -1.59
N GLN A 51 -6.50 0.19 -0.99
CA GLN A 51 -5.80 0.82 0.13
C GLN A 51 -5.24 2.19 -0.26
N VAL A 52 -4.58 2.28 -1.41
CA VAL A 52 -4.00 3.51 -1.94
C VAL A 52 -5.10 4.52 -2.29
N GLY A 53 -6.16 4.09 -2.97
CA GLY A 53 -7.30 4.92 -3.33
C GLY A 53 -7.99 5.53 -2.10
N LEU A 54 -8.26 4.72 -1.07
CA LEU A 54 -8.81 5.20 0.20
C LEU A 54 -7.87 6.16 0.92
N GLY A 55 -6.56 5.92 0.88
CA GLY A 55 -5.55 6.82 1.44
C GLY A 55 -5.52 8.18 0.71
N ILE A 56 -5.59 8.18 -0.61
CA ILE A 56 -5.64 9.41 -1.42
C ILE A 56 -6.93 10.18 -1.16
N ILE A 57 -8.09 9.52 -1.17
CA ILE A 57 -9.38 10.17 -0.87
C ILE A 57 -9.33 10.80 0.53
N TYR A 58 -8.80 10.08 1.51
CA TYR A 58 -8.64 10.58 2.87
C TYR A 58 -7.71 11.80 2.94
N TRP A 59 -6.54 11.73 2.31
CA TRP A 59 -5.58 12.83 2.26
C TRP A 59 -6.16 14.08 1.58
N ILE A 60 -6.83 13.93 0.43
CA ILE A 60 -7.53 15.05 -0.24
C ILE A 60 -8.59 15.65 0.70
N SER A 61 -9.33 14.81 1.42
CA SER A 61 -10.35 15.30 2.35
C SER A 61 -9.75 16.15 3.49
N LEU A 62 -8.54 15.80 3.95
CA LEU A 62 -7.82 16.59 4.97
C LEU A 62 -7.32 17.92 4.41
N LEU A 63 -6.93 17.97 3.14
CA LEU A 63 -6.53 19.22 2.47
C LEU A 63 -7.68 20.22 2.33
N MET A 64 -8.92 19.74 2.29
CA MET A 64 -10.13 20.59 2.26
C MET A 64 -10.39 21.28 3.61
N ILE A 65 -9.65 20.96 4.67
CA ILE A 65 -9.73 21.62 5.98
C ILE A 65 -8.61 22.68 6.04
N PRO A 66 -8.93 24.00 5.99
CA PRO A 66 -7.91 25.05 5.87
C PRO A 66 -6.83 25.02 6.95
N ALA A 67 -7.21 24.67 8.19
CA ALA A 67 -6.29 24.56 9.32
C ALA A 67 -5.26 23.42 9.18
N LEU A 68 -5.49 22.47 8.28
CA LEU A 68 -4.66 21.28 8.09
C LEU A 68 -3.87 21.30 6.77
N THR A 69 -4.26 22.15 5.82
CA THR A 69 -3.69 22.16 4.46
C THR A 69 -2.17 22.33 4.44
N SER A 70 -1.62 23.29 5.19
CA SER A 70 -0.17 23.54 5.23
C SER A 70 0.63 22.35 5.75
N ARG A 71 0.09 21.63 6.75
CA ARG A 71 0.71 20.44 7.32
C ARG A 71 0.75 19.29 6.33
N TYR A 72 -0.35 19.01 5.63
CA TYR A 72 -0.47 17.86 4.73
C TYR A 72 0.14 18.08 3.34
N LEU A 73 0.39 19.34 2.95
CA LEU A 73 1.24 19.68 1.80
C LEU A 73 2.73 19.77 2.15
N GLY A 74 3.08 19.77 3.43
CA GLY A 74 4.46 19.78 3.90
C GLY A 74 5.13 18.40 3.80
N PHE A 75 6.46 18.41 3.84
CA PHE A 75 7.22 17.17 4.03
C PHE A 75 7.04 16.64 5.47
N PRO A 76 6.92 15.31 5.64
CA PRO A 76 6.94 14.28 4.61
C PRO A 76 5.53 13.86 4.12
N PHE A 77 4.45 14.49 4.62
CA PHE A 77 3.06 14.11 4.29
C PHE A 77 2.73 14.21 2.80
N ILE A 78 3.35 15.14 2.08
CA ILE A 78 3.21 15.25 0.62
C ILE A 78 3.70 14.01 -0.14
N LEU A 79 4.57 13.20 0.48
CA LEU A 79 5.05 11.95 -0.12
C LEU A 79 4.00 10.84 -0.05
N HIS A 80 2.99 10.94 0.81
CA HIS A 80 2.01 9.88 1.02
C HIS A 80 1.33 9.39 -0.27
N PRO A 81 0.74 10.25 -1.13
CA PRO A 81 0.17 9.79 -2.41
C PRO A 81 1.22 9.21 -3.36
N ILE A 82 2.44 9.77 -3.37
CA ILE A 82 3.52 9.30 -4.24
C ILE A 82 3.95 7.88 -3.84
N LEU A 83 4.17 7.65 -2.55
CA LEU A 83 4.50 6.34 -1.99
C LEU A 83 3.37 5.33 -2.23
N GLY A 84 2.12 5.76 -2.13
CA GLY A 84 0.96 4.94 -2.47
C GLY A 84 0.97 4.49 -3.93
N LEU A 85 1.25 5.38 -4.87
CA LEU A 85 1.32 5.02 -6.30
C LEU A 85 2.49 4.07 -6.61
N ILE A 86 3.66 4.31 -6.01
CA ILE A 86 4.80 3.39 -6.10
C ILE A 86 4.41 2.02 -5.53
N ALA A 87 3.70 2.01 -4.41
CA ALA A 87 3.24 0.79 -3.77
C ALA A 87 2.30 -0.03 -4.65
N ALA A 88 1.30 0.62 -5.26
CA ALA A 88 0.41 0.01 -6.24
C ALA A 88 1.20 -0.57 -7.43
N GLY A 89 2.12 0.21 -8.00
CA GLY A 89 2.98 -0.24 -9.10
C GLY A 89 3.77 -1.50 -8.75
N LEU A 90 4.40 -1.54 -7.56
CA LEU A 90 5.09 -2.72 -7.06
C LEU A 90 4.16 -3.92 -6.89
N ALA A 91 2.95 -3.73 -6.36
CA ALA A 91 1.98 -4.81 -6.19
C ALA A 91 1.53 -5.41 -7.53
N HIS A 92 1.32 -4.59 -8.55
CA HIS A 92 1.00 -5.05 -9.92
C HIS A 92 2.17 -5.79 -10.57
N MET A 93 3.40 -5.45 -10.22
CA MET A 93 4.61 -6.13 -10.70
C MET A 93 4.97 -7.38 -9.89
N ALA A 94 4.54 -7.50 -8.62
CA ALA A 94 5.01 -8.51 -7.65
C ALA A 94 4.86 -9.98 -8.10
N LEU A 95 4.06 -10.25 -9.13
CA LEU A 95 3.79 -11.61 -9.64
C LEU A 95 3.85 -11.68 -11.17
N GLY A 96 4.34 -10.63 -11.81
CA GLY A 96 4.42 -10.53 -13.27
C GLY A 96 5.82 -10.89 -13.76
N ALA A 97 5.94 -11.13 -15.07
CA ALA A 97 7.25 -11.32 -15.71
C ALA A 97 8.20 -10.10 -15.52
N LYS A 98 7.63 -8.93 -15.26
CA LYS A 98 8.36 -7.68 -14.97
C LYS A 98 8.62 -7.44 -13.48
N ASN A 99 8.49 -8.47 -12.63
CA ASN A 99 8.73 -8.33 -11.20
C ASN A 99 10.22 -7.99 -10.94
N PRO A 100 10.55 -6.82 -10.38
CA PRO A 100 11.94 -6.49 -10.03
C PRO A 100 12.51 -7.47 -8.98
N LEU A 101 11.64 -8.14 -8.22
CA LEU A 101 11.99 -9.14 -7.22
C LEU A 101 11.79 -10.58 -7.73
N GLY A 102 11.64 -10.77 -9.05
CA GLY A 102 11.37 -12.09 -9.65
C GLY A 102 12.43 -13.15 -9.35
N ALA A 103 13.69 -12.72 -9.15
CA ALA A 103 14.79 -13.61 -8.74
C ALA A 103 14.58 -14.25 -7.36
N LEU A 104 13.71 -13.69 -6.51
CA LEU A 104 13.35 -14.26 -5.20
C LEU A 104 12.33 -15.40 -5.28
N GLY A 105 11.84 -15.71 -6.49
CA GLY A 105 10.90 -16.80 -6.73
C GLY A 105 9.63 -16.68 -5.89
N ARG A 106 9.31 -17.73 -5.12
CA ARG A 106 8.11 -17.78 -4.26
C ARG A 106 8.07 -16.68 -3.18
N TRP A 107 9.23 -16.13 -2.81
CA TRP A 107 9.34 -15.09 -1.78
C TRP A 107 9.06 -13.69 -2.29
N ALA A 108 8.97 -13.51 -3.61
CA ALA A 108 8.80 -12.19 -4.20
C ALA A 108 7.56 -11.42 -3.67
N PRO A 109 6.38 -12.04 -3.43
CA PRO A 109 5.22 -11.33 -2.88
C PRO A 109 5.46 -10.81 -1.46
N MET A 110 6.05 -11.64 -0.58
CA MET A 110 6.41 -11.20 0.78
C MET A 110 7.52 -10.15 0.77
N ALA A 111 8.50 -10.26 -0.12
CA ALA A 111 9.56 -9.27 -0.27
C ALA A 111 9.00 -7.91 -0.76
N SER A 112 8.06 -7.93 -1.70
CA SER A 112 7.32 -6.72 -2.10
C SER A 112 6.59 -6.13 -0.89
N LEU A 113 5.86 -6.93 -0.11
CA LEU A 113 5.19 -6.44 1.09
C LEU A 113 6.16 -5.85 2.12
N ALA A 114 7.33 -6.46 2.32
CA ALA A 114 8.36 -5.94 3.22
C ALA A 114 8.90 -4.59 2.76
N VAL A 115 9.14 -4.41 1.46
CA VAL A 115 9.53 -3.11 0.88
C VAL A 115 8.42 -2.07 1.12
N LEU A 116 7.16 -2.42 0.90
CA LEU A 116 6.02 -1.54 1.18
C LEU A 116 5.98 -1.13 2.66
N LEU A 117 6.17 -2.08 3.57
CA LEU A 117 6.19 -1.83 5.00
C LEU A 117 7.34 -0.89 5.39
N ILE A 118 8.54 -1.11 4.85
CA ILE A 118 9.71 -0.24 5.10
C ILE A 118 9.44 1.18 4.62
N LEU A 119 8.84 1.36 3.44
CA LEU A 119 8.50 2.70 2.92
C LEU A 119 7.50 3.42 3.85
N VAL A 120 6.50 2.71 4.35
CA VAL A 120 5.49 3.27 5.27
C VAL A 120 6.11 3.59 6.63
N LEU A 121 6.84 2.65 7.23
CA LEU A 121 7.48 2.85 8.52
C LEU A 121 8.56 3.94 8.47
N GLY A 122 9.36 3.98 7.41
CA GLY A 122 10.35 5.03 7.19
C GLY A 122 9.70 6.41 7.14
N ASN A 123 8.57 6.55 6.44
CA ASN A 123 7.80 7.79 6.44
C ASN A 123 7.30 8.17 7.84
N ILE A 124 6.81 7.22 8.63
CA ILE A 124 6.36 7.46 10.02
C ILE A 124 7.53 7.89 10.91
N VAL A 125 8.70 7.24 10.82
CA VAL A 125 9.88 7.60 11.60
C VAL A 125 10.34 9.02 11.25
N ILE A 126 10.35 9.39 9.96
CA ILE A 126 10.68 10.75 9.53
C ILE A 126 9.71 11.75 10.19
N VAL A 127 8.39 11.51 10.12
CA VAL A 127 7.39 12.36 10.80
C VAL A 127 7.67 12.49 12.29
N SER A 128 7.87 11.38 12.99
CA SER A 128 8.08 11.36 14.45
C SER A 128 9.39 12.02 14.88
N SER A 129 10.39 12.07 14.00
CA SER A 129 11.69 12.70 14.27
C SER A 129 11.71 14.21 14.00
N MET A 130 10.71 14.74 13.29
CA MET A 130 10.57 16.16 12.95
C MET A 130 9.55 16.89 13.84
N ALA A 131 8.89 16.16 14.75
CA ALA A 131 7.98 16.70 15.76
C ALA A 131 8.71 16.94 17.09
#